data_AF-A0A7Y0AWB9-F1
#
_entry.id   AF-A0A7Y0AWB9-F1
#
_cell.length_a   1.000
_cell.length_b   1.000
_cell.length_c   1.000
_cell.angle_alpha   90.00
_cell.angle_beta   90.00
_cell.angle_gamma   90.00
#
_symmetry.space_group_name_H-M   'P 1'
#
loop_
_entity.id
_entity.type
_entity.pdbx_description
1 polymer ?
#
loop_
_entity_poly.entity_id
_entity_poly.type
_entity_poly.pdbx_seq_one_letter_code
_entity_poly.pdbx_strand_id
1 'polypeptide(L)'
;MQTTIFCDGAPLSLSARADLLSDRLAELPRASEHHIWEAFNVLDSLAACRQNPVDRRLFRAKMDALAYFDALLFLVGRCNPPLELADLSFSAEVWFCRLGARSPDPAAGGASTHRDRNAAVLLALIAASRHAAGSR
;
A
#
# COMPACT_ATOMS: atom_id res chain seq x y z
N MET A 1 2.14 14.50 -13.68
CA MET A 1 1.26 15.43 -12.95
C MET A 1 0.96 14.83 -11.59
N GLN A 2 1.44 15.45 -10.51
CA GLN A 2 0.93 15.16 -9.17
C GLN A 2 -0.36 15.97 -9.03
N THR A 3 -1.50 15.29 -8.98
CA THR A 3 -2.78 15.94 -8.68
C THR A 3 -2.77 16.30 -7.19
N THR A 4 -2.59 17.58 -6.87
CA THR A 4 -2.69 18.08 -5.50
C THR A 4 -4.17 18.24 -5.18
N ILE A 5 -4.68 17.43 -4.25
CA ILE A 5 -6.05 17.54 -3.74
C ILE A 5 -6.02 18.50 -2.55
N PHE A 6 -6.92 19.46 -2.52
CA PHE A 6 -7.00 20.49 -1.49
C PHE A 6 -8.24 20.27 -0.62
N CYS A 7 -8.10 20.49 0.69
CA CYS A 7 -9.22 20.67 1.63
C CYS A 7 -9.02 22.00 2.34
N ASP A 8 -10.07 22.83 2.41
CA ASP A 8 -10.05 24.15 3.04
C ASP A 8 -8.89 25.08 2.62
N GLY A 9 -8.48 25.00 1.35
CA GLY A 9 -7.41 25.83 0.79
C GLY A 9 -5.98 25.35 1.07
N ALA A 10 -5.79 24.25 1.81
CA ALA A 10 -4.49 23.62 2.06
C ALA A 10 -4.34 22.30 1.27
N PRO A 11 -3.13 21.97 0.77
CA PRO A 11 -2.90 20.66 0.16
C PRO A 11 -3.07 19.56 1.23
N LEU A 12 -3.80 18.51 0.88
CA LEU A 12 -3.97 17.36 1.77
C LEU A 12 -2.61 16.74 2.11
N SER A 13 -2.42 16.41 3.39
CA SER A 13 -1.24 15.65 3.83
C SER A 13 -1.21 14.27 3.15
N LEU A 14 -0.01 13.69 3.05
CA LEU A 14 0.15 12.34 2.50
C LEU A 14 -0.65 11.30 3.31
N SER A 15 -0.72 11.46 4.63
CA SER A 15 -1.56 10.62 5.50
C SER A 15 -3.05 10.72 5.14
N ALA A 16 -3.60 11.94 5.03
CA ALA A 16 -5.01 12.14 4.67
C ALA A 16 -5.33 11.58 3.29
N ARG A 17 -4.39 11.66 2.34
CA ARG A 17 -4.56 11.06 1.01
C ARG A 17 -4.53 9.53 1.05
N ALA A 18 -3.69 8.94 1.90
CA ALA A 18 -3.70 7.49 2.13
C ALA A 18 -5.01 7.04 2.78
N ASP A 19 -5.59 7.85 3.67
CA ASP A 19 -6.90 7.58 4.27
C ASP A 19 -8.02 7.60 3.24
N LEU A 20 -8.08 8.65 2.40
CA LEU A 20 -9.05 8.70 1.31
C LEU A 20 -8.89 7.55 0.31
N LEU A 21 -7.66 7.11 0.04
CA LEU A 21 -7.42 5.94 -0.81
C LEU A 21 -7.94 4.66 -0.16
N SER A 22 -7.73 4.49 1.15
CA SER A 22 -8.24 3.35 1.92
C SER A 22 -9.77 3.30 1.86
N ASP A 23 -10.44 4.44 2.07
CA ASP A 23 -11.90 4.52 2.09
C ASP A 23 -12.46 4.18 0.70
N ARG A 24 -11.90 4.76 -0.37
CA ARG A 24 -12.30 4.42 -1.74
C ARG A 24 -12.09 2.94 -2.08
N LEU A 25 -10.96 2.35 -1.66
CA LEU A 25 -10.68 0.94 -1.91
C LEU A 25 -11.67 0.02 -1.19
N ALA A 26 -12.20 0.41 -0.02
CA ALA A 26 -13.18 -0.38 0.71
C ALA A 26 -14.56 -0.42 0.03
N GLU A 27 -14.90 0.62 -0.74
CA GLU A 27 -16.18 0.73 -1.46
C GLU A 27 -16.14 0.10 -2.86
N LEU A 28 -14.95 0.01 -3.47
CA LEU A 28 -14.80 -0.47 -4.84
C LEU A 28 -14.71 -1.99 -4.91
N PRO A 29 -15.29 -2.63 -5.94
CA PRO A 29 -15.25 -4.10 -6.06
C PRO A 29 -13.85 -4.66 -6.31
N ARG A 30 -12.91 -3.85 -6.82
CA ARG A 30 -11.54 -4.26 -7.15
C ARG A 30 -10.54 -3.11 -7.12
N ALA A 31 -9.28 -3.41 -6.81
CA ALA A 31 -8.19 -2.48 -7.03
C ALA A 31 -7.88 -2.35 -8.54
N SER A 32 -7.53 -1.15 -8.97
CA SER A 32 -7.05 -0.87 -10.33
C SER A 32 -5.57 -0.47 -10.28
N GLU A 33 -4.91 -0.42 -11.45
CA GLU A 33 -3.56 0.12 -11.59
C GLU A 33 -3.41 1.50 -10.93
N HIS A 34 -4.43 2.36 -11.09
CA HIS A 34 -4.42 3.72 -10.54
C HIS A 34 -4.24 3.72 -9.03
N HIS A 35 -4.93 2.83 -8.31
CA HIS A 35 -4.83 2.75 -6.85
C HIS A 35 -3.44 2.31 -6.39
N ILE A 36 -2.78 1.43 -7.14
CA ILE A 36 -1.43 0.94 -6.84
C ILE A 36 -0.41 2.08 -7.04
N TRP A 37 -0.53 2.83 -8.14
CA TRP A 37 0.29 4.03 -8.37
C TRP A 37 0.03 5.11 -7.31
N GLU A 38 -1.22 5.32 -6.91
CA GLU A 38 -1.57 6.29 -5.88
C GLU A 38 -0.91 5.91 -4.55
N ALA A 39 -1.06 4.66 -4.10
CA ALA A 39 -0.39 4.17 -2.90
C ALA A 39 1.13 4.33 -2.96
N PHE A 40 1.75 3.98 -4.08
CA PHE A 40 3.19 4.19 -4.28
C PHE A 40 3.59 5.65 -4.07
N ASN A 41 2.75 6.60 -4.44
CA ASN A 41 3.01 8.03 -4.31
C ASN A 41 2.70 8.61 -2.92
N VAL A 42 1.70 8.08 -2.21
CA VAL A 42 1.21 8.68 -0.96
C VAL A 42 1.72 7.99 0.31
N LEU A 43 2.19 6.74 0.24
CA LEU A 43 2.68 6.04 1.42
C LEU A 43 4.10 6.46 1.79
N ASP A 44 4.29 7.04 2.96
CA ASP A 44 5.61 7.46 3.44
C ASP A 44 6.57 6.31 3.68
N SER A 45 6.05 5.13 4.03
CA SER A 45 6.84 3.89 4.15
C SER A 45 7.56 3.52 2.85
N LEU A 46 7.13 4.04 1.70
CA LEU A 46 7.72 3.81 0.38
C LEU A 46 8.60 4.97 -0.12
N ALA A 47 8.84 6.00 0.70
CA ALA A 47 9.61 7.18 0.29
C ALA A 47 11.02 6.82 -0.23
N ALA A 48 11.73 5.92 0.45
CA ALA A 48 13.04 5.45 0.03
C ALA A 48 12.98 4.70 -1.32
N CYS A 49 11.97 3.84 -1.49
CA CYS A 49 11.72 3.13 -2.75
C CYS A 49 11.46 4.10 -3.92
N ARG A 50 10.73 5.20 -3.68
CA ARG A 50 10.47 6.23 -4.70
C ARG A 50 11.74 6.98 -5.11
N GLN A 51 12.63 7.24 -4.14
CA GLN A 51 13.86 7.99 -4.35
C GLN A 51 14.96 7.15 -5.02
N ASN A 52 14.92 5.82 -4.87
CA ASN A 52 15.84 4.92 -5.54
C ASN A 52 15.46 4.71 -7.02
N PRO A 53 16.30 5.13 -7.99
CA PRO A 53 15.99 4.99 -9.42
C PRO A 53 15.83 3.53 -9.88
N VAL A 54 16.58 2.60 -9.27
CA VAL A 54 16.54 1.18 -9.61
C VAL A 54 15.20 0.57 -9.17
N ASP A 55 14.81 0.78 -7.92
CA ASP A 55 13.55 0.27 -7.38
C ASP A 55 12.36 0.88 -8.13
N ARG A 56 12.39 2.18 -8.42
CA ARG A 56 11.33 2.85 -9.21
C ARG A 56 11.19 2.24 -10.60
N ARG A 57 12.30 1.91 -11.26
CA ARG A 57 12.30 1.26 -12.59
C ARG A 57 11.74 -0.16 -12.50
N LEU A 58 12.12 -0.94 -11.49
CA LEU A 58 11.61 -2.30 -11.29
C LEU A 58 10.12 -2.32 -10.99
N PHE A 59 9.64 -1.40 -10.13
CA PHE A 59 8.22 -1.24 -9.87
C PHE A 59 7.45 -0.89 -11.14
N ARG A 60 7.91 0.13 -11.89
CA ARG A 60 7.30 0.50 -13.17
C ARG A 60 7.24 -0.67 -14.15
N ALA A 61 8.33 -1.43 -14.30
CA ALA A 61 8.35 -2.59 -15.20
C ALA A 61 7.28 -3.64 -14.84
N LYS A 62 7.00 -3.84 -13.56
CA LYS A 62 5.92 -4.74 -13.10
C LYS A 62 4.53 -4.18 -13.41
N MET A 63 4.35 -2.87 -13.23
CA MET A 63 3.09 -2.18 -13.58
C MET A 63 2.83 -2.26 -15.09
N ASP A 64 3.84 -1.96 -15.92
CA ASP A 64 3.74 -2.00 -17.39
C ASP A 64 3.44 -3.43 -17.90
N ALA A 65 3.93 -4.45 -17.21
CA ALA A 65 3.66 -5.86 -17.51
C ALA A 65 2.29 -6.35 -16.99
N LEU A 66 1.46 -5.47 -16.41
CA LEU A 66 0.20 -5.79 -15.74
C LEU A 66 0.36 -6.81 -14.59
N ALA A 67 1.58 -6.96 -14.05
CA ALA A 67 1.94 -7.88 -12.98
C ALA A 67 1.65 -7.23 -11.61
N TYR A 68 0.40 -6.82 -11.39
CA TYR A 68 0.01 -5.99 -10.23
C TYR A 68 0.25 -6.65 -8.88
N PHE A 69 0.03 -7.96 -8.79
CA PHE A 69 0.30 -8.69 -7.56
C PHE A 69 1.81 -8.71 -7.23
N ASP A 70 2.65 -8.96 -8.23
CA ASP A 70 4.11 -8.91 -8.05
C ASP A 70 4.60 -7.49 -7.74
N ALA A 71 3.94 -6.47 -8.30
CA ALA A 71 4.21 -5.07 -7.97
C ALA A 71 3.90 -4.79 -6.49
N LEU A 72 2.77 -5.27 -5.98
CA LEU A 72 2.39 -5.15 -4.57
C LEU A 72 3.37 -5.87 -3.65
N LEU A 73 3.74 -7.12 -3.95
CA LEU A 73 4.74 -7.86 -3.19
C LEU A 73 6.11 -7.16 -3.20
N PHE A 74 6.49 -6.57 -4.33
CA PHE A 74 7.70 -5.76 -4.43
C PHE A 74 7.64 -4.54 -3.50
N LEU A 75 6.50 -3.82 -3.47
CA LEU A 75 6.33 -2.66 -2.58
C LEU A 75 6.36 -3.07 -1.10
N VAL A 76 5.71 -4.18 -0.72
CA VAL A 76 5.76 -4.73 0.65
C VAL A 76 7.21 -4.91 1.12
N GLY A 77 8.05 -5.55 0.29
CA GLY A 77 9.47 -5.75 0.60
C GLY A 77 10.35 -4.49 0.54
N ARG A 78 9.79 -3.35 0.17
CA ARG A 78 10.45 -2.04 0.07
C ARG A 78 9.90 -1.00 1.04
N CYS A 79 8.95 -1.39 1.89
CA CYS A 79 8.52 -0.56 3.00
C CYS A 79 9.66 -0.31 4.00
N ASN A 80 9.54 0.78 4.73
CA ASN A 80 10.33 1.08 5.90
C ASN A 80 9.39 1.26 7.12
N PRO A 81 9.43 0.38 8.13
CA PRO A 81 10.30 -0.81 8.23
C PRO A 81 9.97 -1.89 7.17
N PRO A 82 10.91 -2.79 6.83
CA PRO A 82 10.67 -3.88 5.90
C PRO A 82 9.55 -4.81 6.36
N LEU A 83 8.57 -5.03 5.48
CA LEU A 83 7.41 -5.90 5.71
C LEU A 83 7.54 -7.19 4.90
N GLU A 84 6.75 -8.19 5.29
CA GLU A 84 6.55 -9.42 4.55
C GLU A 84 5.09 -9.86 4.59
N LEU A 85 4.70 -10.67 3.61
CA LEU A 85 3.38 -11.30 3.56
C LEU A 85 3.35 -12.45 4.57
N ALA A 86 2.68 -12.22 5.71
CA ALA A 86 2.57 -13.19 6.78
C ALA A 86 1.41 -14.18 6.58
N ASP A 87 0.32 -13.72 5.96
CA ASP A 87 -0.79 -14.58 5.55
C ASP A 87 -1.52 -13.97 4.33
N LEU A 88 -1.97 -14.84 3.44
CA LEU A 88 -2.85 -14.51 2.32
C LEU A 88 -3.74 -15.71 2.05
N SER A 89 -5.00 -15.62 2.44
CA SER A 89 -5.97 -16.70 2.35
C SER A 89 -7.28 -16.22 1.72
N PHE A 90 -8.01 -17.16 1.11
CA PHE A 90 -9.32 -16.90 0.52
C PHE A 90 -10.37 -17.77 1.20
N SER A 91 -11.36 -17.15 1.82
CA SER A 91 -12.44 -17.84 2.53
C SER A 91 -13.73 -17.02 2.44
N ALA A 92 -14.87 -17.69 2.32
CA ALA A 92 -16.19 -17.03 2.25
C ALA A 92 -16.24 -15.86 1.23
N GLU A 93 -15.68 -16.10 0.04
CA GLU A 93 -15.61 -15.12 -1.07
C GLU A 93 -14.79 -13.85 -0.80
N VAL A 94 -13.95 -13.88 0.24
CA VAL A 94 -13.13 -12.73 0.66
C VAL A 94 -11.67 -13.17 0.80
N TRP A 95 -10.77 -12.33 0.30
CA TRP A 95 -9.35 -12.42 0.58
C TRP A 95 -9.05 -11.79 1.92
N PHE A 96 -8.38 -12.52 2.79
CA PHE A 96 -7.72 -12.00 3.98
C PHE A 96 -6.22 -11.85 3.69
N CYS A 97 -5.66 -10.71 4.06
CA CYS A 97 -4.23 -10.44 3.93
C CYS A 97 -3.69 -9.91 5.25
N ARG A 98 -2.54 -10.43 5.69
CA ARG A 98 -1.78 -9.93 6.84
C ARG A 98 -0.32 -9.71 6.43
N LEU A 99 0.18 -8.51 6.73
CA LEU A 99 1.57 -8.12 6.64
C LEU A 99 2.17 -8.01 8.04
N GLY A 100 3.38 -8.50 8.20
CA GLY A 100 4.17 -8.35 9.43
C GLY A 100 5.53 -7.72 9.13
N ALA A 101 6.10 -7.02 10.10
CA ALA A 101 7.49 -6.58 10.01
C ALA A 101 8.44 -7.76 10.17
N ARG A 102 9.58 -7.68 9.49
CA ARG A 102 10.71 -8.60 9.71
C ARG A 102 11.46 -8.34 11.03
N SER A 103 11.13 -7.26 11.71
CA SER A 103 11.70 -6.85 13.00
C SER A 103 10.82 -7.37 14.15
N PRO A 104 11.38 -7.64 15.34
CA PRO A 104 10.61 -8.13 16.50
C PRO A 104 9.59 -7.14 17.09
N ASP A 105 9.27 -6.03 16.41
CA ASP A 105 8.16 -5.16 16.79
C ASP A 105 6.84 -5.68 16.19
N PRO A 106 6.00 -6.36 16.99
CA PRO A 106 4.74 -6.92 16.51
C PRO A 106 3.71 -5.83 16.14
N ALA A 107 3.92 -4.57 16.54
CA ALA A 107 3.03 -3.47 16.21
C ALA A 107 3.23 -2.94 14.77
N ALA A 108 4.36 -3.26 14.14
CA ALA A 108 4.65 -2.87 12.76
C ALA A 108 4.04 -3.90 11.78
N GLY A 109 2.74 -3.80 11.54
CA GLY A 109 2.02 -4.70 10.65
C GLY A 109 0.69 -4.13 10.19
N GLY A 110 0.04 -4.83 9.27
CA GLY A 110 -1.28 -4.43 8.76
C GLY A 110 -2.06 -5.65 8.31
N ALA A 111 -3.36 -5.64 8.57
CA ALA A 111 -4.25 -6.69 8.11
C ALA A 111 -5.47 -6.08 7.44
N SER A 112 -6.02 -6.75 6.43
CA SER A 112 -7.28 -6.36 5.82
C SER A 112 -8.01 -7.53 5.18
N THR A 113 -9.28 -7.29 4.86
CA THR A 113 -10.13 -8.21 4.11
C THR A 113 -10.76 -7.50 2.92
N HIS A 114 -10.78 -8.14 1.75
CA HIS A 114 -11.43 -7.59 0.57
C HIS A 114 -11.83 -8.68 -0.44
N ARG A 115 -12.87 -8.46 -1.25
CA ARG A 115 -13.32 -9.43 -2.29
C ARG A 115 -12.27 -9.63 -3.39
N ASP A 116 -11.51 -8.58 -3.68
CA ASP A 116 -10.37 -8.59 -4.60
C ASP A 116 -9.04 -8.77 -3.86
N ARG A 117 -8.19 -9.67 -4.37
CA ARG A 117 -6.89 -10.03 -3.79
C ARG A 117 -5.93 -8.84 -3.71
N ASN A 118 -5.85 -8.07 -4.79
CA ASN A 118 -4.90 -6.95 -4.87
C ASN A 118 -5.31 -5.82 -3.91
N ALA A 119 -6.61 -5.54 -3.82
CA ALA A 119 -7.15 -4.62 -2.84
C ALA A 119 -6.89 -5.07 -1.39
N ALA A 120 -7.02 -6.36 -1.05
CA ALA A 120 -6.68 -6.85 0.29
C ALA A 120 -5.19 -6.63 0.63
N VAL A 121 -4.28 -6.88 -0.31
CA VAL A 121 -2.85 -6.60 -0.08
C VAL A 121 -2.60 -5.09 0.03
N LEU A 122 -3.21 -4.29 -0.83
CA LEU A 122 -3.04 -2.84 -0.85
C LEU A 122 -3.58 -2.17 0.43
N LEU A 123 -4.76 -2.58 0.92
CA LEU A 123 -5.34 -2.10 2.17
C LEU A 123 -4.50 -2.51 3.38
N ALA A 124 -3.97 -3.74 3.40
CA ALA A 124 -3.06 -4.17 4.46
C ALA A 124 -1.76 -3.34 4.47
N LEU A 125 -1.24 -2.99 3.29
CA LEU A 125 -0.07 -2.13 3.12
C LEU A 125 -0.30 -0.69 3.62
N ILE A 126 -1.46 -0.12 3.30
CA ILE A 126 -1.88 1.20 3.81
C ILE A 126 -2.00 1.15 5.34
N ALA A 127 -2.66 0.12 5.89
CA ALA A 127 -2.80 -0.06 7.34
C ALA A 127 -1.45 -0.18 8.05
N ALA A 128 -0.50 -0.95 7.48
CA ALA A 128 0.84 -1.07 8.03
C ALA A 128 1.61 0.27 8.03
N SER A 129 1.41 1.08 6.99
CA SER A 129 2.07 2.37 6.85
C SER A 129 1.57 3.42 7.86
N ARG A 130 0.33 3.30 8.36
CA ARG A 130 -0.21 4.17 9.42
C ARG A 130 0.48 3.94 10.76
N HIS A 131 0.72 2.68 11.12
CA HIS A 131 1.35 2.32 12.40
C HIS A 131 2.82 2.77 12.47
N ALA A 132 3.53 2.77 11.33
CA ALA A 132 4.90 3.29 11.24
C ALA A 132 5.00 4.82 11.41
N ALA A 133 3.90 5.57 11.24
CA ALA A 133 3.88 7.02 11.39
C ALA A 133 3.54 7.48 12.82
N GLY A 134 2.79 6.66 13.59
CA GLY A 134 2.36 6.97 14.95
C GLY A 134 3.37 6.65 16.06
N SER A 135 4.52 6.04 15.74
CA SER A 135 5.56 5.65 16.70
C SER A 135 6.74 6.64 16.78
N ARG A 136 6.58 7.88 16.30
CA ARG A 136 7.60 8.93 16.36
C ARG A 136 7.34 9.95 17.47
#